data_AF-A0A7K2YLT4-F1
#
_entry.id   AF-A0A7K2YLT4-F1
#
_cell.length_a   1.000
_cell.length_b   1.000
_cell.length_c   1.000
_cell.angle_alpha   90.00
_cell.angle_beta   90.00
_cell.angle_gamma   90.00
#
_symmetry.space_group_name_H-M   'P 1'
#
loop_
_entity.id
_entity.type
_entity.pdbx_description
1 polymer ?
#
loop_
_entity_poly.entity_id
_entity_poly.type
_entity_poly.pdbx_seq_one_letter_code
_entity_poly.pdbx_strand_id
1 'polypeptide(L)'
;MVDQQDRVYHGIQTGPESRHLPGPRILAHVLVEEAMTGPTERVGVKVLRELRGTETSGYGWGYNGTGTSNAAAAILADVLGLDAYAIRTADWEYDPIARLREAFCSDFLSTACDQWRLRHGAILRWARGWYLQHGVTDLPQALVKLPEVPVS
;
A
#
# COMPACT_ATOMS: atom_id res chain seq x y z
N MET A 1 24.12 -3.96 -3.42
CA MET A 1 23.03 -4.31 -2.51
C MET A 1 22.10 -3.12 -2.45
N VAL A 2 20.86 -3.24 -2.95
CA VAL A 2 19.91 -2.12 -2.81
C VAL A 2 19.38 -2.21 -1.39
N ASP A 3 19.75 -1.22 -0.58
CA ASP A 3 19.26 -0.98 0.76
C ASP A 3 17.74 -0.79 0.69
N GLN A 4 16.97 -1.88 0.80
CA GLN A 4 15.54 -1.81 1.06
C GLN A 4 15.40 -1.37 2.51
N GLN A 5 15.54 -0.06 2.75
CA GLN A 5 15.22 0.56 4.03
C GLN A 5 13.91 -0.05 4.56
N ASP A 6 13.92 -0.47 5.82
CA ASP A 6 12.72 -0.97 6.47
C ASP A 6 11.71 0.20 6.52
N ARG A 7 10.57 0.05 5.87
CA ARG A 7 9.55 1.10 5.71
C ARG A 7 8.24 0.65 6.32
N VAL A 8 7.46 1.62 6.76
CA VAL A 8 6.10 1.40 7.26
C VAL A 8 5.13 2.30 6.52
N TYR A 9 4.03 1.73 6.06
CA TYR A 9 2.90 2.44 5.48
C TYR A 9 1.87 2.67 6.58
N HIS A 10 1.42 3.91 6.70
CA HIS A 10 0.45 4.32 7.71
C HIS A 10 -0.91 4.58 7.09
N GLY A 11 -1.94 4.26 7.87
CA GLY A 11 -3.32 4.57 7.61
C GLY A 11 -3.56 6.01 7.16
N ILE A 12 -4.76 6.26 6.62
CA ILE A 12 -5.06 7.50 5.92
C ILE A 12 -4.84 8.71 6.83
N GLN A 13 -3.96 9.60 6.39
CA GLN A 13 -3.72 10.88 7.03
C GLN A 13 -4.48 11.98 6.29
N THR A 14 -4.97 12.95 7.04
CA THR A 14 -5.51 14.19 6.46
C THR A 14 -4.35 15.17 6.26
N GLY A 15 -4.06 15.53 5.01
CA GLY A 15 -3.02 16.52 4.70
C GLY A 15 -3.37 17.93 5.23
N PRO A 16 -2.37 18.78 5.56
CA PRO A 16 -2.61 20.16 6.03
C PRO A 16 -3.32 21.03 4.99
N GLU A 17 -3.17 20.72 3.70
CA GLU A 17 -3.95 21.29 2.59
C GLU A 17 -5.48 21.15 2.76
N SER A 18 -5.95 20.10 3.44
CA SER A 18 -7.38 19.88 3.67
C SER A 18 -8.02 20.94 4.57
N ARG A 19 -7.23 21.72 5.31
CA ARG A 19 -7.75 22.82 6.16
C ARG A 19 -8.15 24.07 5.37
N HIS A 20 -7.69 24.20 4.12
CA HIS A 20 -7.85 25.42 3.31
C HIS A 20 -8.75 25.21 2.09
N LEU A 21 -9.24 24.00 1.86
CA LEU A 21 -10.13 23.70 0.74
C LEU A 21 -11.60 23.97 1.12
N PRO A 22 -12.36 24.72 0.30
CA PRO A 22 -13.79 24.90 0.52
C PRO A 22 -14.53 23.58 0.18
N GLY A 23 -15.23 23.01 1.17
CA GLY A 23 -16.00 21.77 1.05
C GLY A 23 -15.30 20.52 1.61
N PRO A 24 -15.94 19.34 1.62
CA PRO A 24 -15.44 18.12 2.27
C PRO A 24 -14.31 17.40 1.49
N ARG A 25 -13.53 18.14 0.70
CA ARG A 25 -12.41 17.57 -0.06
C ARG A 25 -11.21 17.35 0.87
N ILE A 26 -11.23 16.23 1.58
CA ILE A 26 -10.10 15.76 2.37
C ILE A 26 -9.09 15.13 1.40
N LEU A 27 -7.94 15.77 1.23
CA LEU A 27 -6.81 15.16 0.55
C LEU A 27 -6.20 14.12 1.50
N ALA A 28 -6.59 12.88 1.26
CA ALA A 28 -6.18 11.69 1.99
C ALA A 28 -4.80 11.21 1.51
N HIS A 29 -3.83 11.11 2.42
CA HIS A 29 -2.44 10.74 2.15
C HIS A 29 -2.10 9.43 2.86
N VAL A 30 -1.21 8.63 2.27
CA VAL A 30 -0.54 7.52 2.96
C VAL A 30 0.88 7.96 3.27
N LEU A 31 1.25 7.98 4.56
CA LEU A 31 2.63 8.27 4.96
C LEU A 31 3.47 7.01 4.88
N VAL A 32 4.65 7.16 4.29
CA VAL A 32 5.69 6.14 4.28
C VAL A 32 6.82 6.61 5.18
N GLU A 33 7.00 5.92 6.28
CA GLU A 33 7.96 6.26 7.32
C GLU A 33 9.10 5.24 7.37
N GLU A 34 10.25 5.66 7.88
CA GLU A 34 11.30 4.74 8.31
C GLU A 34 10.80 3.86 9.46
N ALA A 35 11.05 2.55 9.38
CA ALA A 35 10.55 1.61 10.36
C ALA A 35 11.30 1.74 11.69
N MET A 36 10.63 2.28 12.69
CA MET A 36 11.09 2.24 14.08
C MET A 36 10.43 1.09 14.85
N THR A 37 11.17 0.52 15.80
CA THR A 37 10.72 -0.50 16.75
C THR A 37 10.51 0.10 18.14
N GLY A 38 9.45 -0.31 18.85
CA GLY A 38 9.18 0.11 20.23
C GLY A 38 8.02 1.12 20.38
N PRO A 39 7.36 1.15 21.55
CA PRO A 39 6.18 1.98 21.80
C PRO A 39 6.47 3.48 22.01
N THR A 40 7.72 3.88 22.24
CA THR A 40 8.10 5.21 22.72
C THR A 40 8.82 6.12 21.72
N GLU A 41 9.13 5.67 20.50
CA GLU A 41 9.87 6.48 19.52
C GLU A 41 8.99 6.89 18.34
N ARG A 42 8.11 7.86 18.58
CA ARG A 42 7.44 8.65 17.52
C ARG A 42 7.94 10.10 17.45
N VAL A 43 8.88 10.48 18.30
CA VAL A 43 9.38 11.87 18.39
C VAL A 43 10.42 12.18 17.30
N GLY A 44 10.96 11.17 16.60
CA GLY A 44 11.98 11.35 15.55
C GLY A 44 11.75 10.54 14.28
N VAL A 45 10.53 10.04 14.03
CA VAL A 45 10.28 9.22 12.84
C VAL A 45 10.40 10.08 11.58
N LYS A 46 11.18 9.59 10.62
CA LYS A 46 11.41 10.27 9.36
C LYS A 46 10.35 9.86 8.35
N VAL A 47 9.55 10.82 7.91
CA VAL A 47 8.70 10.65 6.72
C VAL A 47 9.62 10.57 5.50
N LEU A 48 9.59 9.44 4.82
CA LEU A 48 10.39 9.19 3.61
C LEU A 48 9.70 9.73 2.36
N ARG A 49 8.37 9.58 2.29
CA ARG A 49 7.51 10.10 1.21
C ARG A 49 6.03 10.03 1.59
N GLU A 50 5.21 10.73 0.82
CA GLU A 50 3.75 10.68 0.90
C GLU A 50 3.19 10.11 -0.40
N LEU A 51 2.34 9.10 -0.32
CA LEU A 51 1.53 8.69 -1.45
C LEU A 51 0.27 9.54 -1.44
N ARG A 52 -0.04 10.18 -2.56
CA ARG A 52 -1.17 11.12 -2.68
C ARG A 52 -2.21 10.59 -3.65
N GLY A 53 -3.48 10.59 -3.24
CA GLY A 53 -4.59 10.27 -4.13
C GLY A 53 -4.80 11.40 -5.14
N THR A 54 -5.44 11.11 -6.26
CA THR A 54 -5.90 12.16 -7.18
C THR A 54 -7.11 12.88 -6.58
N GLU A 55 -7.30 14.16 -6.92
CA GLU A 55 -8.41 15.00 -6.38
C GLU A 55 -9.81 14.38 -6.53
N THR A 56 -9.98 13.49 -7.52
CA THR A 56 -11.24 12.81 -7.86
C THR A 56 -11.41 11.44 -7.19
N SER A 57 -10.35 10.88 -6.61
CA SER A 57 -10.35 9.54 -6.03
C SER A 57 -9.39 9.49 -4.84
N GLY A 58 -9.87 9.98 -3.69
CA GLY A 58 -9.12 9.93 -2.44
C GLY A 58 -8.88 8.49 -1.96
N TYR A 59 -8.11 8.35 -0.88
CA TYR A 59 -7.81 7.07 -0.24
C TYR A 59 -8.74 6.71 0.94
N GLY A 60 -9.57 7.65 1.39
CA GLY A 60 -10.51 7.44 2.49
C GLY A 60 -11.77 6.69 2.07
N TRP A 61 -12.52 6.20 3.06
CA TRP A 61 -13.81 5.53 2.86
C TRP A 61 -14.88 6.49 2.32
N GLY A 62 -15.69 6.02 1.38
CA GLY A 62 -16.79 6.80 0.81
C GLY A 62 -17.75 5.95 -0.03
N TYR A 63 -18.92 6.51 -0.35
CA TYR A 63 -19.86 5.90 -1.29
C TYR A 63 -19.15 5.66 -2.63
N ASN A 64 -19.21 4.42 -3.12
CA ASN A 64 -18.51 3.84 -4.30
C ASN A 64 -17.24 3.02 -4.02
N GLY A 65 -16.76 2.86 -2.77
CA GLY A 65 -15.81 1.79 -2.41
C GLY A 65 -14.41 1.86 -3.05
N THR A 66 -14.09 2.92 -3.81
CA THR A 66 -12.82 3.03 -4.53
C THR A 66 -11.63 3.45 -3.66
N GLY A 67 -11.88 4.00 -2.46
CA GLY A 67 -10.83 4.60 -1.63
C GLY A 67 -9.77 3.62 -1.16
N THR A 68 -10.20 2.49 -0.60
CA THR A 68 -9.32 1.43 -0.12
C THR A 68 -8.63 0.69 -1.25
N SER A 69 -9.32 0.45 -2.38
CA SER A 69 -8.69 -0.15 -3.57
C SER A 69 -7.62 0.76 -4.20
N ASN A 70 -7.84 2.09 -4.21
CA ASN A 70 -6.82 3.06 -4.62
C ASN A 70 -5.63 3.11 -3.64
N ALA A 71 -5.90 3.04 -2.33
CA ALA A 71 -4.85 2.96 -1.32
C ALA A 71 -4.03 1.67 -1.50
N ALA A 72 -4.69 0.53 -1.76
CA ALA A 72 -4.03 -0.73 -2.07
C ALA A 72 -3.14 -0.59 -3.31
N ALA A 73 -3.65 -0.01 -4.40
CA ALA A 73 -2.88 0.21 -5.62
C ALA A 73 -1.64 1.07 -5.36
N ALA A 74 -1.76 2.16 -4.60
CA ALA A 74 -0.65 3.05 -4.28
C ALA A 74 0.42 2.35 -3.41
N ILE A 75 0.01 1.62 -2.38
CA ILE A 75 0.94 0.89 -1.51
C ILE A 75 1.64 -0.23 -2.28
N LEU A 76 0.89 -1.04 -3.04
CA LEU A 76 1.46 -2.11 -3.84
C LEU A 76 2.41 -1.59 -4.92
N ALA A 77 2.10 -0.44 -5.55
CA ALA A 77 3.00 0.19 -6.50
C ALA A 77 4.33 0.58 -5.86
N ASP A 78 4.30 1.23 -4.69
CA ASP A 78 5.52 1.62 -3.97
C ASP A 78 6.34 0.39 -3.50
N VAL A 79 5.66 -0.64 -2.98
CA VAL A 79 6.30 -1.88 -2.50
C VAL A 79 6.92 -2.69 -3.64
N LEU A 80 6.20 -2.83 -4.76
CA LEU A 80 6.60 -3.68 -5.87
C LEU A 80 7.49 -2.95 -6.89
N GLY A 81 7.62 -1.63 -6.78
CA GLY A 81 8.33 -0.79 -7.74
C GLY A 81 7.61 -0.71 -9.08
N LEU A 82 6.28 -0.64 -9.05
CA LEU A 82 5.39 -0.59 -10.21
C LEU A 82 4.71 0.78 -10.32
N ASP A 83 3.99 1.00 -11.42
CA ASP A 83 3.16 2.19 -11.59
C ASP A 83 1.79 2.02 -10.93
N ALA A 84 1.40 2.97 -10.08
CA ALA A 84 0.11 2.94 -9.37
C ALA A 84 -1.08 3.08 -10.33
N TYR A 85 -0.93 3.84 -11.43
CA TYR A 85 -2.01 3.97 -12.41
C TYR A 85 -2.28 2.62 -13.10
N ALA A 86 -1.22 1.92 -13.52
CA ALA A 86 -1.31 0.58 -14.10
C ALA A 86 -2.04 -0.41 -13.17
N ILE A 87 -1.69 -0.47 -11.87
CA ILE A 87 -2.36 -1.36 -10.90
C ILE A 87 -3.85 -0.98 -10.73
N ARG A 88 -4.17 0.31 -10.74
CA ARG A 88 -5.55 0.80 -10.57
C ARG A 88 -6.43 0.45 -11.78
N THR A 89 -5.90 0.55 -12.99
CA THR A 89 -6.66 0.32 -14.24
C THR A 89 -6.55 -1.10 -14.77
N ALA A 90 -5.76 -1.96 -14.12
CA ALA A 90 -5.62 -3.35 -14.49
C ALA A 90 -6.98 -4.08 -14.47
N ASP A 91 -7.18 -4.93 -15.46
CA ASP A 91 -8.41 -5.70 -15.61
C ASP A 91 -8.43 -6.86 -14.62
N TRP A 92 -9.47 -6.93 -13.81
CA TRP A 92 -9.67 -7.98 -12.82
C TRP A 92 -9.66 -9.40 -13.42
N GLU A 93 -10.23 -9.57 -14.61
CA GLU A 93 -10.40 -10.89 -15.22
C GLU A 93 -9.08 -11.46 -15.74
N TYR A 94 -8.19 -10.60 -16.23
CA TYR A 94 -6.99 -11.03 -16.95
C TYR A 94 -5.69 -10.76 -16.20
N ASP A 95 -5.65 -9.76 -15.31
CA ASP A 95 -4.42 -9.31 -14.68
C ASP A 95 -4.32 -9.79 -13.21
N PRO A 96 -3.32 -10.63 -12.86
CA PRO A 96 -3.04 -10.99 -11.48
C PRO A 96 -2.84 -9.79 -10.55
N ILE A 97 -2.35 -8.64 -11.05
CA ILE A 97 -2.11 -7.45 -10.22
C ILE A 97 -3.41 -6.83 -9.73
N ALA A 98 -4.48 -6.89 -10.53
CA ALA A 98 -5.81 -6.44 -10.12
C ALA A 98 -6.37 -7.35 -9.02
N ARG A 99 -6.14 -8.66 -9.14
CA ARG A 99 -6.54 -9.66 -8.13
C ARG A 99 -5.77 -9.52 -6.82
N LEU A 100 -4.46 -9.28 -6.90
CA LEU A 100 -3.62 -8.95 -5.76
C LEU A 100 -4.11 -7.68 -5.06
N ARG A 101 -4.48 -6.63 -5.81
CA ARG A 101 -4.98 -5.37 -5.27
C ARG A 101 -6.22 -5.56 -4.41
N GLU A 102 -7.24 -6.28 -4.90
CA GLU A 102 -8.45 -6.49 -4.09
C GLU A 102 -8.20 -7.46 -2.93
N ALA A 103 -7.35 -8.47 -3.10
CA ALA A 103 -6.95 -9.34 -1.98
C ALA A 103 -6.26 -8.52 -0.87
N PHE A 104 -5.35 -7.61 -1.24
CA PHE A 104 -4.66 -6.74 -0.29
C PHE A 104 -5.64 -5.77 0.39
N CYS A 105 -6.57 -5.20 -0.39
CA CYS A 105 -7.65 -4.36 0.10
C CYS A 105 -8.50 -5.11 1.14
N SER A 106 -8.89 -6.34 0.86
CA SER A 106 -9.68 -7.19 1.75
C SER A 106 -8.92 -7.55 3.03
N ASP A 107 -7.68 -8.02 2.89
CA ASP A 107 -6.90 -8.57 4.01
C ASP A 107 -6.42 -7.50 5.00
N PHE A 108 -6.00 -6.33 4.51
CA PHE A 108 -5.33 -5.32 5.33
C PHE A 108 -6.12 -4.04 5.54
N LEU A 109 -6.84 -3.57 4.53
CA LEU A 109 -7.38 -2.20 4.54
C LEU A 109 -8.85 -2.19 4.95
N SER A 110 -9.62 -3.16 4.46
CA SER A 110 -11.07 -3.21 4.68
C SER A 110 -11.44 -3.51 6.14
N THR A 111 -10.60 -4.28 6.84
CA THR A 111 -10.82 -4.70 8.22
C THR A 111 -10.43 -3.64 9.25
N ALA A 112 -9.50 -2.75 8.90
CA ALA A 112 -8.95 -1.74 9.80
C ALA A 112 -9.33 -0.30 9.41
N CYS A 113 -10.23 -0.15 8.43
CA CYS A 113 -10.64 1.12 7.84
C CYS A 113 -9.42 2.00 7.46
N ASP A 114 -9.30 3.17 8.09
CA ASP A 114 -8.21 4.12 7.88
C ASP A 114 -7.04 3.93 8.87
N GLN A 115 -7.07 2.89 9.71
CA GLN A 115 -6.16 2.71 10.84
C GLN A 115 -5.31 1.45 10.71
N TRP A 116 -4.30 1.49 9.84
CA TRP A 116 -3.36 0.39 9.64
C TRP A 116 -1.91 0.87 9.74
N ARG A 117 -1.02 -0.07 10.06
CA ARG A 117 0.43 0.14 10.12
C ARG A 117 1.11 -1.08 9.52
N LEU A 118 1.56 -0.97 8.27
CA LEU A 118 1.99 -2.12 7.48
C LEU A 118 3.49 -2.02 7.19
N ARG A 119 4.26 -3.03 7.63
CA ARG A 119 5.69 -3.11 7.32
C ARG A 119 5.90 -3.55 5.89
N HIS A 120 6.79 -2.89 5.17
CA HIS A 120 7.16 -3.20 3.79
C HIS A 120 7.54 -4.69 3.61
N GLY A 121 8.39 -5.23 4.49
CA GLY A 121 8.77 -6.64 4.43
C GLY A 121 7.63 -7.63 4.75
N ALA A 122 6.58 -7.20 5.46
CA ALA A 122 5.38 -8.02 5.66
C ALA A 122 4.52 -8.05 4.39
N ILE A 123 4.34 -6.89 3.74
CA ILE A 123 3.60 -6.78 2.48
C ILE A 123 4.28 -7.61 1.38
N LEU A 124 5.61 -7.52 1.25
CA LEU A 124 6.37 -8.30 0.26
C LEU A 124 6.22 -9.82 0.45
N ARG A 125 6.29 -10.30 1.69
CA ARG A 125 6.11 -11.74 1.99
C ARG A 125 4.67 -12.19 1.74
N TRP A 126 3.69 -11.38 2.14
CA TRP A 126 2.29 -11.66 1.87
C TRP A 126 2.02 -11.71 0.36
N ALA A 127 2.52 -10.74 -0.41
CA ALA A 127 2.34 -10.69 -1.86
C ALA A 127 2.99 -11.90 -2.54
N ARG A 128 4.21 -12.28 -2.16
CA ARG A 128 4.85 -13.49 -2.67
C ARG A 128 4.01 -14.74 -2.37
N GLY A 129 3.49 -14.86 -1.13
CA GLY A 129 2.60 -15.95 -0.74
C GLY A 129 1.34 -16.01 -1.60
N TRP A 130 0.73 -14.85 -1.87
CA TRP A 130 -0.44 -14.75 -2.73
C TRP A 130 -0.15 -15.25 -4.16
N TYR A 131 0.96 -14.82 -4.78
CA TYR A 131 1.34 -15.28 -6.13
C TYR A 131 1.54 -16.80 -6.18
N LEU A 132 2.20 -17.38 -5.16
CA LEU A 132 2.42 -18.82 -5.05
C LEU A 132 1.10 -19.59 -4.94
N GLN A 133 0.17 -19.12 -4.10
CA GLN A 133 -1.14 -19.74 -3.91
C GLN A 133 -2.00 -19.73 -5.18
N HIS A 134 -1.81 -18.74 -6.05
CA HIS A 134 -2.57 -18.58 -7.29
C HIS A 134 -1.83 -19.11 -8.53
N GLY A 135 -0.66 -19.74 -8.36
CA GLY A 135 0.13 -20.31 -9.45
C GLY A 135 0.64 -19.28 -10.45
N VAL A 136 0.78 -18.01 -10.04
CA VAL A 136 1.25 -16.92 -10.92
C VAL A 136 2.77 -16.89 -10.89
N THR A 137 3.39 -17.18 -12.04
CA THR A 137 4.86 -17.30 -12.16
C THR A 137 5.55 -16.02 -12.60
N ASP A 138 4.81 -15.10 -13.23
CA ASP A 138 5.33 -13.80 -13.66
C ASP A 138 5.34 -12.83 -12.48
N LEU A 139 6.43 -12.88 -11.71
CA LEU A 139 6.58 -12.11 -10.47
C LEU A 139 7.20 -10.73 -10.74
N PRO A 140 6.66 -9.65 -10.12
CA PRO A 140 7.36 -8.37 -10.05
C PRO A 140 8.78 -8.54 -9.49
N GLN A 141 9.72 -7.77 -10.02
CA GLN A 141 11.15 -7.88 -9.69
C GLN A 141 11.45 -7.77 -8.18
N ALA A 142 10.63 -7.03 -7.44
CA ALA A 142 10.72 -6.92 -5.98
C ALA A 142 10.46 -8.24 -5.25
N LEU A 143 9.59 -9.11 -5.79
CA LEU A 143 9.26 -10.40 -5.20
C LEU A 143 10.30 -11.49 -5.53
N VAL A 144 10.91 -11.42 -6.71
CA VAL A 144 11.99 -12.33 -7.13
C VAL A 144 13.22 -12.21 -6.23
N LYS A 145 13.49 -10.99 -5.72
CA LYS A 145 14.67 -10.69 -4.89
C LYS A 145 14.52 -11.10 -3.42
N LEU A 146 13.36 -11.60 -3.02
CA LEU A 146 13.14 -12.02 -1.62
C LEU A 146 13.88 -13.33 -1.34
N PRO A 147 14.54 -13.47 -0.17
CA PRO A 147 15.13 -14.75 0.23
C PRO A 147 14.06 -15.84 0.18
N GLU A 148 14.44 -17.04 -0.25
CA GLU A 148 13.53 -18.17 -0.34
C GLU A 148 12.85 -18.39 1.01
N VAL A 149 11.53 -18.62 0.97
CA VAL A 149 10.80 -19.05 2.16
C VAL A 149 11.12 -20.54 2.29
N PRO A 150 11.83 -20.99 3.33
CA PRO A 150 12.08 -22.41 3.51
C PRO A 150 10.73 -23.13 3.63
N VAL A 151 10.47 -24.05 2.71
CA VAL A 151 9.32 -24.94 2.79
C VAL A 151 9.64 -25.94 3.91
N SER A 152 8.81 -25.97 4.94
CA SER A 152 8.87 -26.96 6.02
C SER A 152 8.06 -28.18 5.66
#